data_AF-A0A9X0K4B9-F1
#
_entry.id   AF-A0A9X0K4B9-F1
#
_cell.length_a   1.000
_cell.length_b   1.000
_cell.length_c   1.000
_cell.angle_alpha   90.00
_cell.angle_beta   90.00
_cell.angle_gamma   90.00
#
_symmetry.space_group_name_H-M   'P 1'
#
loop_
_entity.id
_entity.type
_entity.pdbx_description
1 polymer ?
#
loop_
_entity_poly.entity_id
_entity_poly.type
_entity_poly.pdbx_seq_one_letter_code
_entity_poly.pdbx_strand_id
1 'polypeptide(L)'
;MSDETPAVVEEATAIYDSVRAICHMNSTHPAPTVYQVLGNLKGATGSMLGQALRQLATSMERSLNEYDVYEDDGSDPQASVNLATAHMLEAAALADLVGESLAKAQNAIAKQGYREPTTTASSKKELS
;
A
#
# COMPACT_ATOMS: atom_id res chain seq x y z
N MET A 1 14.76 23.81 16.82
CA MET A 1 13.67 22.95 16.30
C MET A 1 14.19 21.54 16.41
N SER A 2 13.47 20.65 17.08
CA SER A 2 13.90 19.25 17.18
C SER A 2 13.97 18.66 15.77
N ASP A 3 15.08 18.00 15.47
CA ASP A 3 15.43 17.37 14.18
C ASP A 3 14.60 16.08 13.93
N GLU A 4 13.34 16.09 14.38
CA GLU A 4 12.46 14.94 14.39
C GLU A 4 11.74 14.86 13.05
N THR A 5 11.81 13.70 12.41
CA THR A 5 11.14 13.47 11.14
C THR A 5 9.63 13.61 11.36
N PRO A 6 8.90 14.37 10.52
CA PRO A 6 7.45 14.49 10.70
C PRO A 6 6.78 13.11 10.67
N ALA A 7 5.86 12.84 11.60
CA ALA A 7 5.22 11.53 11.73
C ALA A 7 4.61 11.01 10.41
N VAL A 8 4.07 11.90 9.57
CA VAL A 8 3.54 11.53 8.24
C VAL A 8 4.60 10.92 7.31
N VAL A 9 5.86 11.35 7.42
CA VAL A 9 7.00 10.82 6.66
C VAL A 9 7.43 9.46 7.23
N GLU A 10 7.41 9.29 8.54
CA GLU A 10 7.70 8.00 9.19
C GLU A 10 6.69 6.93 8.77
N GLU A 11 5.40 7.26 8.77
CA GLU A 11 4.34 6.35 8.33
C GLU A 11 4.47 5.99 6.83
N ALA A 12 4.81 6.96 5.98
CA ALA A 12 5.08 6.71 4.57
C ALA A 12 6.29 5.77 4.38
N THR A 13 7.33 5.92 5.21
CA THR A 13 8.51 5.04 5.21
C THR A 13 8.13 3.63 5.65
N ALA A 14 7.31 3.49 6.69
CA ALA A 14 6.82 2.19 7.15
C ALA A 14 6.00 1.46 6.09
N ILE A 15 5.19 2.18 5.30
CA ILE A 15 4.47 1.62 4.14
C ILE A 15 5.46 1.10 3.10
N TYR A 16 6.45 1.92 2.71
CA TYR A 16 7.47 1.53 1.73
C TYR A 16 8.21 0.26 2.15
N ASP A 17 8.67 0.20 3.41
CA ASP A 17 9.40 -0.97 3.92
C ASP A 17 8.52 -2.22 4.00
N SER A 18 7.24 -2.06 4.36
CA SER A 18 6.28 -3.17 4.38
C SER A 18 6.04 -3.74 2.98
N VAL A 19 5.85 -2.88 1.98
CA VAL A 19 5.69 -3.31 0.58
C VAL A 19 6.96 -3.97 0.07
N ARG A 20 8.13 -3.38 0.36
CA ARG A 20 9.44 -3.96 0.03
C ARG A 20 9.62 -5.35 0.65
N ALA A 21 9.21 -5.55 1.90
CA ALA A 21 9.26 -6.84 2.57
C ALA A 21 8.38 -7.87 1.85
N ILE A 22 7.16 -7.51 1.47
CA ILE A 22 6.26 -8.37 0.68
C ILE A 22 6.91 -8.76 -0.66
N CYS A 23 7.53 -7.81 -1.38
CA CYS A 23 8.21 -8.10 -2.64
C CYS A 23 9.37 -9.10 -2.50
N HIS A 24 10.01 -9.17 -1.34
CA HIS A 24 11.07 -10.15 -1.06
C HIS A 24 10.56 -11.51 -0.57
N MET A 25 9.26 -11.65 -0.27
CA MET A 25 8.64 -12.95 0.05
C MET A 25 8.41 -13.73 -1.25
N ASN A 26 9.42 -14.52 -1.64
CA ASN A 26 9.43 -15.31 -2.87
C ASN A 26 9.01 -16.78 -2.68
N SER A 27 8.40 -17.11 -1.54
CA SER A 27 7.94 -18.47 -1.24
C SER A 27 6.52 -18.73 -1.76
N THR A 28 6.20 -20.00 -1.99
CA THR A 28 4.84 -20.40 -2.35
C THR A 28 3.91 -20.25 -1.15
N HIS A 29 2.85 -19.46 -1.31
CA HIS A 29 1.83 -19.27 -0.29
C HIS A 29 0.53 -19.98 -0.68
N PRO A 30 -0.14 -20.68 0.26
CA PRO A 30 -1.44 -21.27 -0.03
C PRO A 30 -2.49 -20.17 -0.24
N ALA A 31 -3.52 -20.47 -1.04
CA ALA A 31 -4.54 -19.49 -1.41
C ALA A 31 -5.21 -18.77 -0.23
N PRO A 32 -5.49 -19.40 0.94
CA PRO A 32 -5.97 -18.69 2.13
C PRO A 32 -5.02 -17.60 2.65
N THR A 33 -3.70 -17.81 2.57
CA THR A 33 -2.70 -16.78 2.94
C THR A 33 -2.73 -15.64 1.95
N VAL A 34 -2.73 -15.94 0.64
CA VAL A 34 -2.84 -14.92 -0.41
C VAL A 34 -4.14 -14.14 -0.29
N TYR A 35 -5.25 -14.78 0.07
CA TYR A 35 -6.53 -14.14 0.31
C TYR A 35 -6.46 -13.06 1.41
N GLN A 36 -5.76 -13.34 2.50
CA GLN A 36 -5.56 -12.38 3.59
C GLN A 36 -4.67 -11.21 3.13
N VAL A 37 -3.57 -11.51 2.43
CA VAL A 37 -2.67 -10.49 1.86
C VAL A 37 -3.44 -9.55 0.92
N LEU A 38 -4.23 -10.09 0.00
CA LEU A 38 -5.05 -9.29 -0.92
C LEU A 38 -6.08 -8.42 -0.18
N GLY A 39 -6.66 -8.93 0.92
CA GLY A 39 -7.58 -8.17 1.77
C GLY A 39 -6.94 -6.94 2.40
N ASN A 40 -5.75 -7.12 2.98
CA ASN A 40 -4.98 -6.04 3.59
C ASN A 40 -4.52 -5.02 2.54
N LEU A 41 -3.95 -5.51 1.42
CA LEU A 41 -3.48 -4.65 0.35
C LEU A 41 -4.61 -3.84 -0.28
N LYS A 42 -5.79 -4.43 -0.50
CA LYS A 42 -6.96 -3.71 -1.00
C LYS A 42 -7.33 -2.54 -0.09
N GLY A 43 -7.34 -2.74 1.24
CA GLY A 43 -7.65 -1.67 2.19
C GLY A 43 -6.61 -0.55 2.13
N ALA A 44 -5.33 -0.93 2.27
CA ALA A 44 -4.22 0.01 2.35
C ALA A 44 -3.99 0.78 1.04
N THR A 45 -3.92 0.08 -0.10
CA THR A 45 -3.61 0.66 -1.42
C THR A 45 -4.84 1.15 -2.19
N GLY A 46 -6.03 0.83 -1.70
CA GLY A 46 -7.30 1.30 -2.23
C GLY A 46 -7.75 2.60 -1.60
N SER A 47 -8.91 2.56 -0.95
CA SER A 47 -9.57 3.76 -0.41
C SER A 47 -8.74 4.51 0.63
N MET A 48 -7.90 3.83 1.42
CA MET A 48 -7.06 4.51 2.42
C MET A 48 -5.97 5.36 1.78
N LEU A 49 -5.21 4.80 0.83
CA LEU A 49 -4.21 5.56 0.07
C LEU A 49 -4.88 6.70 -0.71
N GLY A 50 -6.02 6.43 -1.36
CA GLY A 50 -6.77 7.47 -2.07
C GLY A 50 -7.23 8.59 -1.14
N GLN A 51 -7.64 8.29 0.10
CA GLN A 51 -7.99 9.29 1.10
C GLN A 51 -6.77 10.09 1.55
N ALA A 52 -5.65 9.43 1.84
CA ALA A 52 -4.42 10.09 2.25
C ALA A 52 -3.92 11.09 1.19
N LEU A 53 -3.92 10.69 -0.09
CA LEU A 53 -3.52 11.55 -1.20
C LEU A 53 -4.41 12.80 -1.34
N ARG A 54 -5.73 12.64 -1.19
CA ARG A 54 -6.68 13.78 -1.21
C ARG A 54 -6.42 14.74 -0.04
N GLN A 55 -6.12 14.21 1.14
CA GLN A 55 -5.81 15.03 2.31
C GLN A 55 -4.47 15.78 2.15
N LEU A 56 -3.45 15.12 1.59
CA LEU A 56 -2.17 15.74 1.30
C LEU A 56 -2.32 16.86 0.26
N ALA A 57 -3.11 16.65 -0.80
CA ALA A 57 -3.46 17.68 -1.77
C ALA A 57 -4.08 18.93 -1.11
N THR A 58 -5.07 18.75 -0.25
CA THR A 58 -5.67 19.86 0.51
C THR A 58 -4.68 20.54 1.45
N SER A 59 -3.73 19.80 2.06
CA SER A 59 -2.68 20.43 2.88
C SER A 59 -1.68 21.25 2.08
N MET A 60 -1.41 20.85 0.83
CA MET A 60 -0.46 21.55 -0.03
C MET A 60 -0.97 22.92 -0.45
N GLU A 61 -2.27 23.02 -0.78
CA GLU A 61 -2.92 24.31 -1.04
C GLU A 61 -2.89 25.24 0.18
N ARG A 62 -3.06 24.68 1.39
CA ARG A 62 -2.93 25.45 2.63
C ARG A 62 -1.49 25.92 2.87
N SER A 63 -0.49 25.11 2.52
CA SER A 63 0.92 25.45 2.72
C SER A 63 1.33 26.75 2.01
N LEU A 64 0.76 27.05 0.84
CA LEU A 64 1.00 28.32 0.13
C LEU A 64 0.52 29.55 0.89
N ASN A 65 -0.45 29.40 1.79
CA ASN A 65 -0.97 30.49 2.61
C ASN A 65 -0.24 30.61 3.97
N GLU A 66 0.39 29.52 4.42
CA GLU A 66 1.04 29.43 5.74
C GLU A 66 2.55 29.67 5.67
N TYR A 67 3.19 29.40 4.53
CA TYR A 67 4.63 29.51 4.33
C TYR A 67 4.98 30.46 3.18
N ASP A 68 6.13 31.10 3.27
CA ASP A 68 6.73 31.87 2.17
C ASP A 68 7.39 30.88 1.18
N VAL A 69 6.56 30.26 0.35
CA VAL A 69 6.99 29.25 -0.63
C VAL A 69 7.60 29.95 -1.85
N TYR A 70 8.76 29.49 -2.29
CA TYR A 70 9.43 29.97 -3.50
C TYR A 70 9.99 28.78 -4.29
N GLU A 71 10.20 28.99 -5.58
CA GLU A 71 10.87 28.04 -6.47
C GLU A 71 12.29 28.54 -6.77
N ASP A 72 13.28 27.66 -6.72
CA ASP A 72 14.70 28.02 -6.91
C ASP A 72 14.99 28.60 -8.31
N ASP A 73 14.16 28.26 -9.30
CA ASP A 73 14.25 28.75 -10.68
C ASP A 73 13.42 30.02 -10.94
N GLY A 74 12.75 30.54 -9.91
CA GLY A 74 11.88 31.72 -9.98
C GLY A 74 10.53 31.48 -10.66
N SER A 75 10.15 30.22 -10.89
CA SER A 75 8.80 29.88 -11.36
C SER A 75 7.72 30.14 -10.28
N ASP A 76 6.46 30.13 -10.69
CA ASP A 76 5.32 30.39 -9.79
C ASP A 76 5.02 29.15 -8.92
N PRO A 77 5.23 29.21 -7.59
CA PRO A 77 4.95 28.08 -6.69
C PRO A 77 3.48 27.64 -6.73
N GLN A 78 2.55 28.55 -7.03
CA GLN A 78 1.14 28.22 -7.15
C GLN A 78 0.89 27.28 -8.33
N ALA A 79 1.60 27.47 -9.44
CA ALA A 79 1.51 26.59 -10.60
C ALA A 79 2.01 25.18 -10.29
N SER A 80 3.13 25.05 -9.56
CA SER A 80 3.68 23.77 -9.11
C SER A 80 2.73 23.03 -8.19
N VAL A 81 2.16 23.71 -7.18
CA VAL A 81 1.18 23.11 -6.27
C VAL A 81 -0.08 22.66 -6.99
N ASN A 82 -0.59 23.46 -7.93
CA ASN A 82 -1.75 23.06 -8.73
C ASN A 82 -1.48 21.76 -9.52
N LEU A 83 -0.28 21.64 -10.10
CA LEU A 83 0.12 20.45 -10.84
C LEU A 83 0.28 19.24 -9.92
N ALA A 84 0.95 19.40 -8.78
CA ALA A 84 1.12 18.34 -7.79
C ALA A 84 -0.24 17.86 -7.23
N THR A 85 -1.15 18.78 -6.92
CA THR A 85 -2.52 18.47 -6.50
C THR A 85 -3.26 17.68 -7.57
N ALA A 86 -3.20 18.09 -8.84
CA ALA A 86 -3.83 17.35 -9.92
C ALA A 86 -3.31 15.90 -10.00
N HIS A 87 -2.00 15.69 -9.91
CA HIS A 87 -1.41 14.36 -9.91
C HIS A 87 -1.79 13.52 -8.68
N MET A 88 -1.87 14.11 -7.49
CA MET A 88 -2.33 13.39 -6.29
C MET A 88 -3.79 12.97 -6.40
N LEU A 89 -4.66 13.80 -6.98
CA LEU A 89 -6.06 13.47 -7.20
C LEU A 89 -6.24 12.37 -8.24
N GLU A 90 -5.44 12.39 -9.31
CA GLU A 90 -5.38 11.30 -10.29
C GLU A 90 -4.89 10.00 -9.64
N ALA A 91 -3.80 10.05 -8.88
CA ALA A 91 -3.27 8.90 -8.15
C ALA A 91 -4.29 8.35 -7.14
N ALA A 92 -5.08 9.21 -6.49
CA ALA A 92 -6.15 8.78 -5.60
C ALA A 92 -7.26 8.02 -6.32
N ALA A 93 -7.62 8.43 -7.54
CA ALA A 93 -8.59 7.70 -8.36
C ALA A 93 -8.02 6.35 -8.84
N LEU A 94 -6.73 6.30 -9.19
CA LEU A 94 -6.05 5.06 -9.56
C LEU A 94 -5.96 4.08 -8.38
N ALA A 95 -5.73 4.58 -7.15
CA ALA A 95 -5.76 3.77 -5.94
C ALA A 95 -7.10 3.05 -5.78
N ASP A 96 -8.23 3.74 -6.01
CA ASP A 96 -9.56 3.13 -5.96
C ASP A 96 -9.70 1.96 -6.96
N LEU A 97 -9.14 2.10 -8.18
CA LEU A 97 -9.12 1.04 -9.20
C LEU A 97 -8.20 -0.14 -8.82
N VAL A 98 -7.07 0.12 -8.16
CA VAL A 98 -6.21 -0.92 -7.60
C VAL A 98 -6.99 -1.71 -6.55
N GLY A 99 -7.68 -1.03 -5.63
CA GLY A 99 -8.54 -1.65 -4.63
C GLY A 99 -9.61 -2.55 -5.24
N GLU A 100 -10.30 -2.09 -6.28
CA GLU A 100 -11.31 -2.89 -6.99
C GLU A 100 -10.70 -4.16 -7.61
N SER A 101 -9.54 -4.03 -8.26
CA SER A 101 -8.84 -5.15 -8.90
C SER A 101 -8.39 -6.19 -7.87
N LEU A 102 -7.87 -5.73 -6.72
CA LEU A 102 -7.49 -6.61 -5.60
C LEU A 102 -8.72 -7.29 -4.98
N ALA A 103 -9.86 -6.61 -4.89
CA ALA A 103 -11.12 -7.21 -4.43
C ALA A 103 -11.56 -8.35 -5.36
N LYS A 104 -11.49 -8.14 -6.68
CA LYS A 104 -11.81 -9.15 -7.69
C LYS A 104 -10.88 -10.37 -7.56
N ALA A 105 -9.57 -10.14 -7.43
CA ALA A 105 -8.60 -11.22 -7.22
C ALA A 105 -8.86 -11.99 -5.92
N GLN A 106 -9.12 -11.29 -4.81
CA GLN A 106 -9.44 -11.89 -3.51
C GLN A 106 -10.70 -12.78 -3.61
N ASN A 107 -11.75 -12.29 -4.26
CA ASN A 107 -12.99 -13.03 -4.45
C ASN A 107 -12.82 -14.28 -5.32
N ALA A 108 -11.96 -14.22 -6.34
CA ALA A 108 -11.70 -15.35 -7.24
C ALA A 108 -11.09 -16.56 -6.51
N ILE A 109 -10.32 -16.34 -5.45
CA ILE A 109 -9.67 -17.39 -4.66
C ILE A 109 -10.40 -17.71 -3.34
N ALA A 110 -11.51 -17.03 -3.04
CA ALA A 110 -12.19 -17.09 -1.73
C ALA A 110 -12.68 -18.49 -1.31
N LYS A 111 -12.87 -19.41 -2.25
CA LYS A 111 -13.33 -20.79 -1.98
C LYS A 111 -12.19 -21.81 -1.90
N GLN A 112 -10.94 -21.39 -2.09
CA GLN A 112 -9.81 -22.30 -2.08
C GLN A 112 -9.35 -22.59 -0.65
N GLY A 113 -9.21 -23.87 -0.32
CA GLY A 113 -8.50 -24.35 0.86
C GLY A 113 -7.19 -25.04 0.46
N TYR A 114 -6.40 -25.49 1.44
CA TYR A 114 -5.24 -26.34 1.19
C TYR A 114 -5.23 -27.52 2.16
N ARG A 115 -4.59 -28.60 1.76
CA ARG A 115 -4.25 -29.73 2.65
C ARG A 115 -2.73 -29.78 2.72
N GLU A 116 -2.19 -30.01 3.91
CA GLU A 116 -0.77 -30.29 4.03
C GLU A 116 -0.44 -31.56 3.26
N PRO A 117 0.74 -31.63 2.62
CA PRO A 117 1.18 -32.85 1.97
C PRO A 117 1.15 -33.98 3.00
N THR A 118 0.37 -35.02 2.71
CA THR A 118 0.28 -36.18 3.58
C THR A 118 1.66 -36.81 3.64
N THR A 119 2.38 -36.64 4.76
CA THR A 119 3.59 -37.41 5.03
C THR A 119 3.17 -38.87 5.08
N THR A 120 3.31 -39.56 3.95
CA THR A 120 3.08 -40.99 3.85
C THR A 120 4.31 -41.66 4.46
N ALA A 121 4.34 -41.74 5.80
CA ALA A 121 5.26 -42.64 6.47
C ALA A 121 4.78 -44.08 6.20
N SER A 122 5.34 -44.68 5.15
CA SER A 122 5.22 -46.11 4.92
C SER A 122 5.97 -46.88 6.01
N SER A 123 5.20 -47.70 6.73
CA SER A 123 5.49 -48.95 7.45
C SER A 123 6.93 -49.47 7.57
N LYS A 124 7.34 -49.91 8.78
CA LYS A 124 7.54 -51.35 9.16
C LYS A 124 8.28 -51.55 10.51
N LYS A 125 7.83 -52.61 11.21
CA LYS A 125 8.46 -53.38 12.32
C LYS A 125 8.51 -52.69 13.70
N GLU A 126 8.19 -53.32 14.83
CA GLU A 126 7.89 -54.73 15.13
C GLU A 126 7.07 -54.77 16.43
N LEU A 127 6.00 -55.56 16.46
CA LEU A 127 5.58 -56.20 17.70
C LEU A 127 6.69 -57.20 18.06
N SER A 128 7.28 -57.06 19.24
CA SER A 128 7.62 -58.17 20.11
C SER A 128 7.77 -57.69 21.54
#